data_AF-A0A8T3XX97-F1
#
_entry.id   AF-A0A8T3XX97-F1
#
_cell.length_a   1.000
_cell.length_b   1.000
_cell.length_c   1.000
_cell.angle_alpha   90.00
_cell.angle_beta   90.00
_cell.angle_gamma   90.00
#
_symmetry.space_group_name_H-M   'P 1'
#
loop_
_entity.id
_entity.type
_entity.pdbx_description
1 polymer ?
#
loop_
_entity_poly.entity_id
_entity_poly.type
_entity_poly.pdbx_seq_one_letter_code
_entity_poly.pdbx_strand_id
1 'polypeptide(L)' 'MIDIAKKPFGGYSISFKKVADVPISKVFGTGALAPSEMTKKLWSFVKGHKLSNK' A
#
# COMPACT_ATOMS: atom_id res chain seq x y z
N MET A 1 14.93 -22.33 -18.89
CA MET A 1 14.99 -21.00 -18.24
C MET A 1 14.64 -21.21 -16.78
N ILE A 2 15.59 -21.04 -15.86
CA ILE A 2 15.35 -21.20 -14.43
C ILE A 2 15.07 -19.81 -13.88
N ASP A 3 13.80 -19.53 -13.57
CA ASP A 3 13.39 -18.30 -12.90
C ASP A 3 13.95 -18.32 -11.47
N ILE A 4 15.02 -17.57 -11.23
CA ILE A 4 15.56 -17.36 -9.88
C ILE A 4 14.53 -16.49 -9.17
N ALA A 5 13.59 -17.12 -8.45
CA ALA A 5 12.62 -16.43 -7.62
C ALA A 5 13.38 -15.51 -6.66
N LYS A 6 13.40 -14.21 -6.99
CA LYS A 6 14.18 -13.20 -6.29
C LYS A 6 13.63 -13.11 -4.87
N LYS A 7 14.38 -13.63 -3.91
CA LYS A 7 13.97 -13.70 -2.51
C LYS A 7 13.59 -12.28 -2.07
N PRO A 8 12.37 -12.06 -1.55
CA PRO A 8 11.96 -10.73 -1.18
C PRO A 8 12.85 -10.19 -0.07
N PHE A 9 13.08 -8.88 -0.09
CA PHE A 9 13.93 -8.19 0.86
C PHE A 9 13.49 -8.51 2.30
N GLY A 10 14.41 -9.03 3.11
CA GLY A 10 14.14 -9.39 4.51
C GLY A 10 13.24 -10.61 4.73
N GLY A 11 12.90 -11.40 3.71
CA GLY A 11 12.06 -12.60 3.85
C GLY A 11 10.57 -12.31 4.00
N TYR A 12 10.14 -11.05 3.90
CA TYR A 12 8.74 -10.66 3.95
C TYR A 12 8.05 -10.87 2.61
N SER A 13 6.94 -11.58 2.59
CA SER A 13 6.08 -11.68 1.40
C SER A 13 4.92 -10.69 1.51
N ILE A 14 4.86 -9.70 0.62
CA ILE A 14 3.72 -8.77 0.53
C ILE A 14 2.68 -9.40 -0.41
N SER A 15 1.46 -9.62 0.09
CA SER A 15 0.35 -10.11 -0.74
C SER A 15 -0.82 -9.12 -0.70
N PHE A 16 -1.28 -8.70 -1.89
CA PHE A 16 -2.40 -7.77 -2.04
C PHE A 16 -3.75 -8.48 -2.30
N LYS A 17 -3.86 -9.78 -2.00
CA LYS A 17 -5.02 -10.64 -2.35
C LYS A 17 -6.40 -10.09 -1.93
N LYS A 18 -6.47 -9.21 -0.92
CA LYS A 18 -7.70 -8.50 -0.49
C LYS A 18 -7.60 -6.98 -0.61
N VAL A 19 -6.45 -6.45 -1.00
CA VAL A 19 -6.15 -5.01 -1.15
C VAL A 19 -6.24 -4.57 -2.62
N ALA A 20 -6.53 -5.50 -3.54
CA ALA A 20 -6.64 -5.21 -4.97
C ALA A 20 -7.83 -4.30 -5.34
N ASP A 21 -8.83 -4.16 -4.47
CA ASP A 21 -10.05 -3.40 -4.77
C ASP A 21 -9.85 -1.88 -4.69
N VAL A 22 -8.92 -1.42 -3.85
CA VAL A 22 -8.63 0.01 -3.70
C VAL A 22 -7.32 0.34 -4.41
N PRO A 23 -7.38 0.97 -5.59
CA PRO A 23 -6.16 1.38 -6.29
C PRO A 23 -5.42 2.44 -5.46
N ILE A 24 -4.08 2.37 -5.46
CA ILE A 24 -3.23 3.29 -4.69
C ILE A 24 -3.47 4.76 -5.09
N SER A 25 -3.86 5.00 -6.34
CA SER A 25 -4.26 6.30 -6.87
C SER A 25 -5.51 6.87 -6.21
N LYS A 26 -6.36 6.04 -5.61
CA LYS A 26 -7.53 6.49 -4.83
C LYS A 26 -7.14 6.97 -3.42
N VAL A 27 -6.02 6.48 -2.89
CA VAL A 27 -5.48 6.90 -1.58
C VAL A 27 -4.57 8.13 -1.74
N PHE A 28 -3.68 8.12 -2.75
CA PHE A 28 -2.65 9.13 -2.91
C PHE A 28 -2.92 10.15 -4.04
N GLY A 29 -3.66 9.75 -5.08
CA GLY A 29 -3.75 10.50 -6.34
C GLY A 29 -2.66 10.08 -7.33
N THR A 30 -2.51 10.85 -8.42
CA THR A 30 -1.56 10.57 -9.51
C THR A 30 -0.34 11.49 -9.53
N GLY A 31 -0.30 12.49 -8.64
CA GLY A 31 0.80 13.45 -8.54
C GLY A 31 1.92 12.99 -7.62
N ALA A 32 3.09 13.62 -7.76
CA ALA A 32 4.17 13.47 -6.79
C ALA A 32 3.72 13.98 -5.42
N LEU A 33 4.09 13.25 -4.36
CA LEU A 33 3.76 13.59 -2.99
C LEU A 33 4.99 13.55 -2.11
N ALA A 34 5.08 14.51 -1.20
CA ALA A 34 6.05 14.43 -0.14
C ALA A 34 5.72 13.23 0.79
N PRO A 35 6.72 12.58 1.41
CA PRO A 35 6.48 11.48 2.33
C PRO A 35 5.53 11.84 3.49
N SER A 36 5.61 13.08 3.99
CA SER A 36 4.74 13.58 5.05
C SER A 36 3.27 13.66 4.63
N GLU A 37 2.99 14.05 3.38
CA GLU A 37 1.64 14.09 2.81
C GLU A 37 1.09 12.69 2.55
N MET A 38 1.96 11.77 2.13
CA MET A 38 1.60 10.37 1.94
C MET A 38 1.07 9.77 3.24
N THR A 39 1.77 9.97 4.36
CA THR A 39 1.31 9.51 5.68
C THR A 39 -0.02 10.14 6.07
N LYS A 40 -0.20 11.45 5.86
CA LYS A 40 -1.47 12.13 6.15
C LYS A 40 -2.63 11.55 5.35
N LYS A 41 -2.45 11.38 4.03
CA LYS A 41 -3.48 10.83 3.14
C LYS A 41 -3.83 9.39 3.51
N LEU A 42 -2.83 8.57 3.81
CA LEU A 42 -3.04 7.20 4.27
C LEU A 42 -3.85 7.16 5.57
N TRP A 43 -3.51 8.01 6.55
CA TRP A 43 -4.20 8.02 7.84
C TRP A 43 -5.64 8.54 7.74
N SER A 44 -5.88 9.52 6.87
CA SER A 44 -7.23 9.98 6.53
C SER A 44 -8.05 8.87 5.88
N PHE A 45 -7.48 8.13 4.94
CA PHE A 45 -8.14 6.99 4.30
C PHE A 45 -8.49 5.88 5.30
N VAL A 46 -7.52 5.47 6.12
CA VAL A 46 -7.70 4.43 7.16
C VAL A 46 -8.82 4.81 8.14
N LYS A 47 -8.85 6.06 8.61
CA LYS A 47 -9.90 6.54 9.53
C LYS A 47 -11.26 6.64 8.85
N GLY A 48 -11.34 7.19 7.64
CA GLY A 48 -12.58 7.31 6.88
C GLY A 48 -13.24 5.97 6.57
N HIS A 49 -12.44 4.93 6.32
CA HIS A 49 -12.91 3.58 6.05
C HIS A 49 -12.99 2.69 7.30
N LYS A 50 -12.77 3.24 8.51
CA LYS A 50 -12.79 2.51 9.78
C LYS A 50 -11.86 1.29 9.83
N LEU A 51 -10.76 1.33 9.07
CA LEU A 51 -9.77 0.24 8.98
C LEU A 51 -8.83 0.18 10.19
N SER A 52 -8.88 1.20 11.06
CA SER A 52 -8.04 1.31 12.26
C SER A 52 -8.48 0.39 13.41
N ASN A 53 -9.68 -0.19 13.36
CA ASN A 53 -10.16 -1.09 14.40
C ASN A 53 -10.02 -2.54 13.93
N LYS A 54 -9.07 -3.24 14.53
CA LYS A 54 -8.98 -4.69 14.55
C LYS A 54 -8.40 -5.14 15.89
#